data_AF-A0A7R9FI92-F1
#
_entry.id   AF-A0A7R9FI92-F1
#
_cell.length_a   1.000
_cell.length_b   1.000
_cell.length_c   1.000
_cell.angle_alpha   90.00
_cell.angle_beta   90.00
_cell.angle_gamma   90.00
#
_symmetry.space_group_name_H-M   'P 1'
#
loop_
_entity.id
_entity.type
_entity.pdbx_description
1 polymer ?
#
loop_
_entity_poly.entity_id
_entity_poly.type
_entity_poly.pdbx_seq_one_letter_code
_entity_poly.pdbx_strand_id
1 'polypeptide(L)'
;MSLIYVHCYVPGAFLIPFTVMLFLEGIPLFLVELGIGQRMRLGSLGVWNTIHPWLGGIGITSCVVTFFVALYYNVIITWCFFYLFNSFQVEKLLDPKVWLDAATQVFYSFGLAFGSLIAFGSYNTPDNNCVRDVILVSITNAFTAIYASVVVFAILGFKAMTNFDKCLVNNKMKLFQHNLLPNASVSTDIYESTLANLTAINATMDIDLETCDLSQQLNQV
;
A
#
# COMPACT_ATOMS: atom_id res chain seq x y z
N MET A 1 2.91 1.84 7.20
CA MET A 1 1.97 2.60 8.06
C MET A 1 1.10 3.58 7.26
N SER A 2 1.62 4.26 6.25
CA SER A 2 0.89 5.30 5.49
C SER A 2 -0.21 4.78 4.55
N LEU A 3 -0.12 3.55 4.06
CA LEU A 3 -1.10 2.95 3.12
C LEU A 3 -2.38 2.40 3.78
N ILE A 4 -2.36 2.11 5.09
CA ILE A 4 -3.58 1.71 5.83
C ILE A 4 -4.56 2.90 5.90
N TYR A 5 -4.06 4.14 5.89
CA TYR A 5 -4.90 5.33 5.82
C TYR A 5 -5.43 5.59 4.41
N VAL A 6 -4.70 5.22 3.37
CA VAL A 6 -5.12 5.38 1.95
C VAL A 6 -6.35 4.52 1.64
N HIS A 7 -6.53 3.39 2.33
CA HIS A 7 -7.70 2.52 2.17
C HIS A 7 -8.99 3.12 2.77
N CYS A 8 -8.88 4.08 3.70
CA CYS A 8 -10.02 4.63 4.44
C CYS A 8 -10.48 6.00 3.91
N TYR A 9 -9.70 6.65 3.04
CA TYR A 9 -10.04 7.90 2.39
C TYR A 9 -10.06 7.71 0.88
N VAL A 10 -10.99 8.38 0.18
CA VAL A 10 -11.00 8.45 -1.29
C VAL A 10 -9.57 8.73 -1.78
N PRO A 11 -9.00 7.96 -2.73
CA PRO A 11 -7.58 8.02 -3.10
C PRO A 11 -7.04 9.44 -3.35
N GLY A 12 -7.89 10.30 -3.92
CA GLY A 12 -7.56 11.71 -4.17
C GLY A 12 -7.49 12.58 -2.90
N ALA A 13 -8.24 12.24 -1.84
CA ALA A 13 -8.26 12.99 -0.59
C ALA A 13 -6.98 12.78 0.24
N PHE A 14 -6.31 11.63 0.12
CA PHE A 14 -5.03 11.37 0.80
C PHE A 14 -3.83 12.07 0.14
N LEU A 15 -3.88 12.32 -1.16
CA LEU A 15 -2.81 13.01 -1.89
C LEU A 15 -2.58 14.45 -1.40
N ILE A 16 -3.65 15.10 -0.94
CA ILE A 16 -3.60 16.48 -0.41
C ILE A 16 -2.76 16.54 0.89
N PRO A 17 -3.10 15.83 1.99
CA PRO A 17 -2.30 15.82 3.21
C PRO A 17 -0.90 15.23 2.98
N PHE A 18 -0.75 14.22 2.11
CA PHE A 18 0.57 13.70 1.74
C PHE A 18 1.47 14.78 1.13
N THR A 19 0.96 15.53 0.15
CA THR A 19 1.71 16.60 -0.51
C THR A 19 2.04 17.72 0.49
N VAL A 20 1.08 18.12 1.33
CA VAL A 20 1.29 19.15 2.35
C VAL A 20 2.37 18.73 3.36
N MET A 21 2.29 17.52 3.91
CA MET A 21 3.30 17.03 4.87
C MET A 21 4.67 16.80 4.23
N LEU A 22 4.72 16.40 2.95
CA LEU A 22 5.98 16.27 2.22
C LEU A 22 6.73 17.61 2.14
N PHE A 23 6.02 18.71 1.86
CA PHE A 23 6.64 20.04 1.78
C PHE A 23 6.94 20.65 3.15
N LEU A 24 6.07 20.47 4.15
CA LEU A 24 6.21 21.09 5.46
C LEU A 24 7.17 20.36 6.40
N GLU A 25 7.21 19.04 6.33
CA GLU A 25 7.98 18.20 7.26
C GLU A 25 9.05 17.38 6.53
N GLY A 26 8.68 16.69 5.44
CA GLY A 26 9.57 15.77 4.74
C GLY A 26 10.82 16.43 4.16
N ILE A 27 10.66 17.40 3.26
CA ILE A 27 11.77 18.10 2.60
C ILE A 27 12.66 18.84 3.63
N PRO A 28 12.11 19.61 4.59
CA PRO A 28 12.94 20.26 5.60
C PRO A 28 13.76 19.29 6.45
N LEU A 29 13.17 18.19 6.94
CA LEU A 29 13.89 17.20 7.75
C LEU A 29 14.96 16.48 6.94
N PHE A 30 14.67 16.08 5.70
CA PHE A 30 15.65 15.45 4.82
C PHE A 30 16.84 16.40 4.59
N LEU A 31 16.58 17.67 4.30
CA LEU A 31 17.65 18.65 4.12
C LEU A 31 18.53 18.80 5.37
N VAL A 32 17.92 18.83 6.55
CA VAL A 32 18.67 18.89 7.82
C VAL A 32 19.52 17.64 8.01
N GLU A 33 18.98 16.44 7.83
CA GLU A 33 19.71 15.18 8.02
C GLU A 33 20.86 15.01 7.01
N LEU A 34 20.61 15.27 5.73
CA LEU A 34 21.64 15.17 4.69
C LEU A 34 22.71 16.26 4.87
N GLY A 35 22.29 17.49 5.17
CA GLY A 35 23.17 18.63 5.37
C GLY A 35 24.06 18.49 6.60
N ILE A 36 23.52 18.03 7.73
CA ILE A 36 24.31 17.82 8.95
C ILE A 36 25.30 16.67 8.79
N GLY A 37 24.89 15.59 8.10
CA GLY A 37 25.77 14.49 7.72
C GLY A 37 26.96 14.98 6.89
N GLN A 38 26.68 15.71 5.80
CA GLN A 38 27.70 16.25 4.90
C GLN A 38 28.65 17.22 5.58
N ARG A 39 28.15 18.06 6.50
CA ARG A 39 28.98 19.03 7.23
C ARG A 39 29.89 18.38 8.28
N MET A 40 29.35 17.46 9.07
CA MET A 40 30.06 16.89 10.22
C MET A 40 30.90 15.67 9.87
N ARG A 41 30.59 14.98 8.77
CA ARG A 41 31.31 13.78 8.28
C ARG A 41 31.39 12.66 9.32
N LEU A 42 30.32 12.52 10.09
CA LEU A 42 30.15 11.51 11.12
C LEU A 42 28.83 10.76 10.85
N GLY A 43 28.73 9.52 11.33
CA GLY A 43 27.45 8.82 11.39
C GLY A 43 26.50 9.43 12.43
N SER A 44 25.23 9.01 12.42
CA SER A 44 24.18 9.52 13.31
C SER A 44 24.62 9.68 14.78
N LEU A 45 25.18 8.61 15.39
CA LEU A 45 25.66 8.67 16.77
C LEU A 45 26.77 9.70 17.00
N GLY A 46 27.73 9.80 16.08
CA GLY A 46 28.82 10.76 16.17
C GLY A 46 28.34 12.20 16.03
N VAL A 47 27.41 12.47 15.11
CA VAL A 47 26.79 13.79 14.92
C VAL A 47 26.13 14.28 16.21
N TRP A 48 25.22 13.49 16.78
CA TRP A 48 24.45 13.92 17.95
C TRP A 48 25.32 14.10 19.20
N ASN A 49 26.31 13.25 19.41
CA ASN A 49 27.25 13.38 20.54
C ASN A 49 28.17 14.60 20.41
N THR A 50 28.49 15.01 19.17
CA THR A 50 29.32 16.19 18.90
C THR A 50 28.54 17.50 19.06
N ILE A 51 27.24 17.52 18.78
CA ILE A 51 26.39 18.71 18.99
C ILE A 51 26.24 19.00 20.49
N HIS A 52 25.86 17.98 21.27
CA HIS A 52 25.83 18.08 22.73
C HIS A 52 25.81 16.68 23.35
N PRO A 53 26.59 16.37 24.40
CA PRO A 53 26.66 15.03 25.00
C PRO A 53 25.30 14.47 25.45
N TRP A 54 24.39 15.34 25.90
CA TRP A 54 23.02 14.94 26.29
C TRP A 54 22.16 14.48 25.09
N LEU A 55 22.45 14.94 23.87
CA LEU A 55 21.73 14.54 22.66
C LEU A 55 22.23 13.19 22.10
N GLY A 56 23.32 12.62 22.63
CA GLY A 56 23.86 11.32 22.19
C GLY A 56 22.83 10.18 22.24
N GLY A 57 21.82 10.27 23.10
CA GLY A 57 20.71 9.33 23.18
C GLY A 57 19.90 9.20 21.88
N ILE A 58 19.81 10.27 21.07
CA ILE A 58 19.13 10.25 19.75
C ILE A 58 19.84 9.28 18.81
N GLY A 59 21.17 9.32 18.78
CA GLY A 59 21.99 8.40 18.00
C GLY A 59 21.79 6.95 18.41
N ILE A 60 21.86 6.65 19.71
CA ILE A 60 21.66 5.28 20.23
C ILE A 60 20.25 4.79 19.88
N THR A 61 19.23 5.62 20.09
CA THR A 61 17.83 5.29 19.76
C THR A 61 17.68 4.98 18.27
N SER A 62 18.30 5.78 17.39
CA SER A 62 18.27 5.52 15.94
C SER A 62 18.90 4.17 15.58
N CYS A 63 19.99 3.77 16.23
CA CYS A 63 20.62 2.46 16.02
C CYS A 63 19.72 1.30 16.49
N VAL A 64 19.10 1.43 17.67
CA VAL A 64 18.22 0.40 18.24
C VAL A 64 16.96 0.23 17.37
N VAL A 65 16.32 1.32 16.97
CA VAL A 65 15.16 1.28 16.06
C VAL A 65 15.55 0.62 14.74
N THR A 66 16.67 1.01 14.14
CA THR A 66 17.16 0.44 12.87
C THR A 66 17.42 -1.06 13.00
N PHE A 67 17.94 -1.52 14.14
CA PHE A 67 18.15 -2.95 14.40
C PHE A 67 16.84 -3.74 14.40
N PHE A 68 15.83 -3.30 15.14
CA PHE A 68 14.52 -3.99 15.15
C PHE A 68 13.82 -3.93 13.80
N VAL A 69 13.95 -2.80 13.10
CA VAL A 69 13.44 -2.64 11.74
C VAL A 69 14.11 -3.62 10.79
N ALA A 70 15.44 -3.72 10.84
CA ALA A 70 16.18 -4.66 10.03
C ALA A 70 15.76 -6.12 10.30
N LEU A 71 15.52 -6.50 11.55
CA LEU A 71 15.06 -7.86 11.88
C LEU A 71 13.74 -8.20 11.20
N TYR A 72 12.72 -7.33 11.29
CA TYR A 72 11.44 -7.63 10.65
C TYR A 72 11.53 -7.58 9.11
N TYR A 73 12.29 -6.64 8.54
CA TYR A 73 12.45 -6.54 7.09
C TYR A 73 13.13 -7.77 6.51
N ASN A 74 14.13 -8.34 7.19
CA ASN A 74 14.79 -9.58 6.74
C ASN A 74 13.82 -10.78 6.72
N VAL A 75 12.85 -10.84 7.65
CA VAL A 75 11.78 -11.85 7.62
C VAL A 75 10.88 -11.66 6.40
N ILE A 76 10.46 -10.42 6.11
CA ILE A 76 9.65 -10.13 4.91
C ILE A 76 10.39 -10.50 3.64
N ILE A 77 11.66 -10.12 3.51
CA ILE A 77 12.51 -10.46 2.35
C ILE A 77 12.62 -11.98 2.19
N THR A 78 12.76 -12.71 3.30
CA THR A 78 12.78 -14.17 3.30
C THR A 78 11.45 -14.75 2.80
N TRP A 79 10.31 -14.20 3.20
CA TRP A 79 9.01 -14.59 2.64
C TRP A 79 8.91 -14.27 1.16
N CYS A 80 9.38 -13.10 0.71
CA CYS A 80 9.43 -12.76 -0.72
C CYS A 80 10.25 -13.78 -1.51
N PHE A 81 11.44 -14.18 -1.01
CA PHE A 81 12.24 -15.22 -1.63
C PHE A 81 11.56 -16.59 -1.60
N PHE A 82 10.93 -16.96 -0.48
CA PHE A 82 10.17 -18.20 -0.39
C PHE A 82 9.05 -18.24 -1.44
N TYR A 83 8.24 -17.19 -1.57
CA TYR A 83 7.21 -17.11 -2.61
C TYR A 83 7.80 -17.05 -4.01
N LEU A 84 8.92 -16.35 -4.23
CA LEU A 84 9.63 -16.32 -5.51
C LEU A 84 10.04 -17.73 -5.94
N PHE A 85 10.68 -18.50 -5.06
CA PHE A 85 11.14 -19.85 -5.37
C PHE A 85 9.98 -20.86 -5.48
N ASN A 86 8.90 -20.68 -4.72
CA ASN A 86 7.69 -21.48 -4.86
C ASN A 86 6.87 -21.10 -6.11
N SER A 87 7.06 -19.91 -6.67
CA SER A 87 6.39 -19.47 -7.91
C SER A 87 6.92 -20.16 -9.18
N PHE A 88 8.08 -20.82 -9.12
CA PHE A 88 8.61 -21.58 -10.27
C PHE A 88 7.78 -22.83 -10.63
N GLN A 89 6.64 -23.04 -9.97
CA GLN A 89 5.55 -23.88 -10.47
C GLN A 89 4.76 -23.13 -11.56
N VAL A 90 5.09 -23.39 -12.82
CA VAL A 90 4.54 -22.70 -14.01
C VAL A 90 3.00 -22.62 -14.00
N GLU A 91 2.32 -23.62 -13.45
CA GLU A 91 0.86 -23.68 -13.32
C GLU A 91 0.26 -22.55 -12.46
N LYS A 92 0.93 -22.11 -11.39
CA LYS A 92 0.40 -21.10 -10.46
C LYS A 92 0.67 -19.66 -10.91
N LEU A 93 1.65 -19.45 -11.79
CA LEU A 93 1.94 -18.13 -12.37
C LEU A 93 0.85 -17.63 -13.33
N LEU A 94 0.01 -18.54 -13.82
CA LEU A 94 -1.15 -18.23 -14.65
C LEU A 94 -2.32 -17.65 -13.84
N ASP A 95 -2.31 -17.79 -12.50
CA ASP A 95 -3.33 -17.19 -11.65
C ASP A 95 -3.00 -15.71 -11.38
N PRO A 96 -3.80 -14.76 -11.91
CA PRO A 96 -3.57 -13.33 -11.74
C PRO A 96 -3.63 -12.87 -10.28
N LYS A 97 -4.26 -13.65 -9.36
CA LYS A 97 -4.30 -13.31 -7.93
C LYS A 97 -2.92 -13.27 -7.30
N VAL A 98 -2.01 -14.15 -7.73
CA VAL A 98 -0.66 -14.25 -7.16
C VAL A 98 0.13 -12.96 -7.42
N TRP A 99 -0.02 -12.39 -8.60
CA TRP A 99 0.64 -11.14 -9.00
C TRP A 99 0.07 -9.92 -8.29
N LEU A 100 -1.25 -9.90 -8.07
CA LEU A 100 -1.94 -8.84 -7.32
C LEU A 100 -1.51 -8.80 -5.85
N ASP A 101 -1.47 -9.94 -5.18
CA ASP A 101 -1.08 -9.99 -3.76
C ASP A 101 0.40 -9.62 -3.58
N ALA A 102 1.27 -10.04 -4.51
CA ALA A 102 2.69 -9.66 -4.52
C ALA A 102 2.90 -8.15 -4.75
N ALA A 103 2.16 -7.54 -5.67
CA ALA A 103 2.21 -6.10 -5.91
C ALA A 103 1.84 -5.31 -4.65
N THR A 104 0.74 -5.69 -4.00
CA THR A 104 0.26 -5.07 -2.74
C THR A 104 1.33 -5.11 -1.63
N GLN A 105 2.06 -6.22 -1.52
CA GLN A 105 3.14 -6.40 -0.53
C GLN A 105 4.35 -5.47 -0.78
N VAL A 106 4.72 -5.25 -2.05
CA VAL A 106 5.85 -4.39 -2.41
C VAL A 106 5.59 -2.93 -2.01
N PHE A 107 4.35 -2.46 -2.14
CA PHE A 107 3.99 -1.09 -1.79
C PHE A 107 4.08 -0.78 -0.29
N TYR A 108 4.02 -1.79 0.56
CA TYR A 108 4.17 -1.61 2.01
C TYR A 108 5.62 -1.37 2.49
N SER A 109 6.63 -1.44 1.62
CA SER A 109 8.03 -1.60 2.05
C SER A 109 8.89 -0.34 2.21
N PHE A 110 8.45 0.88 1.90
CA PHE A 110 9.34 2.05 1.99
C PHE A 110 9.11 2.91 3.24
N GLY A 111 10.04 2.82 4.20
CA GLY A 111 10.08 3.57 5.46
C GLY A 111 11.24 4.58 5.52
N LEU A 112 11.00 5.73 6.16
CA LEU A 112 11.97 6.80 6.44
C LEU A 112 12.29 6.88 7.95
N ALA A 113 13.35 7.61 8.32
CA ALA A 113 13.78 7.97 9.69
C ALA A 113 14.68 6.98 10.49
N PHE A 114 15.80 6.54 9.91
CA PHE A 114 16.75 5.60 10.55
C PHE A 114 18.16 6.16 10.80
N GLY A 115 18.41 7.45 10.53
CA GLY A 115 19.76 8.03 10.62
C GLY A 115 20.71 7.62 9.48
N SER A 116 20.20 6.90 8.48
CA SER A 116 20.91 6.52 7.26
C SER A 116 21.23 7.73 6.36
N LEU A 117 20.37 8.75 6.33
CA LEU A 117 20.58 9.97 5.54
C LEU A 117 21.73 10.81 6.07
N ILE A 118 21.92 10.85 7.39
CA ILE A 118 23.10 11.47 8.02
C ILE A 118 24.36 10.72 7.60
N ALA A 119 24.33 9.39 7.64
CA ALA A 119 25.47 8.56 7.20
C ALA A 119 25.77 8.74 5.70
N PHE A 120 24.76 8.73 4.83
CA PHE A 120 24.96 8.98 3.40
C PHE A 120 25.49 10.39 3.12
N GLY A 121 24.92 11.41 3.77
CA GLY A 121 25.42 12.77 3.69
C GLY A 121 26.89 12.86 4.09
N SER A 122 27.33 12.11 5.11
CA SER A 122 28.72 12.12 5.59
C SER A 122 29.77 11.74 4.54
N TYR A 123 29.37 11.01 3.51
CA TYR A 123 30.24 10.60 2.40
C TYR A 123 30.24 11.58 1.22
N ASN A 124 29.36 12.58 1.20
CA ASN A 124 29.36 13.60 0.15
C ASN A 124 30.59 14.52 0.23
N THR A 125 31.00 15.07 -0.92
CA THR A 125 32.02 16.12 -0.94
C THR A 125 31.46 17.42 -0.31
N PRO A 126 32.29 18.29 0.30
CA PRO A 126 31.80 19.46 1.03
C PRO A 126 31.06 20.47 0.13
N ASP A 127 31.46 20.53 -1.12
CA ASP A 127 30.93 21.39 -2.18
C ASP A 127 29.72 20.79 -2.92
N ASN A 128 29.29 19.57 -2.56
CA ASN A 128 28.13 18.93 -3.17
C ASN A 128 26.83 19.69 -2.84
N ASN A 129 25.97 19.88 -3.85
CA ASN A 129 24.71 20.60 -3.68
C ASN A 129 23.62 19.69 -3.10
N CYS A 130 23.61 19.58 -1.77
CA CYS A 130 22.65 18.75 -1.05
C CYS A 130 21.18 19.20 -1.23
N VAL A 131 20.93 20.49 -1.49
CA VAL A 131 19.57 21.01 -1.73
C VAL A 131 18.99 20.43 -3.03
N ARG A 132 19.80 20.41 -4.10
CA ARG A 132 19.40 19.81 -5.39
C ARG A 132 19.08 18.33 -5.23
N ASP A 133 19.92 17.60 -4.49
CA ASP A 133 19.75 16.17 -4.26
C ASP A 133 18.45 15.87 -3.51
N VAL A 134 18.17 16.62 -2.44
CA VAL A 134 16.94 16.48 -1.65
C VAL A 134 15.70 16.78 -2.50
N ILE A 135 15.72 17.84 -3.31
CA ILE A 135 14.59 18.18 -4.20
C ILE A 135 14.37 17.06 -5.22
N LEU A 136 15.43 16.58 -5.88
CA LEU A 136 15.33 15.53 -6.89
C LEU A 136 14.79 14.22 -6.30
N VAL A 137 15.32 13.80 -5.14
CA VAL A 137 14.87 12.57 -4.46
C VAL A 137 13.43 12.72 -3.99
N SER A 138 13.05 13.88 -3.42
CA SER A 138 11.68 14.12 -2.94
C SER A 138 10.65 14.12 -4.06
N ILE A 139 10.98 14.76 -5.19
CA ILE A 139 10.15 14.73 -6.41
C ILE A 139 10.02 13.30 -6.94
N THR A 140 11.14 12.57 -7.04
CA THR A 140 11.13 11.19 -7.52
C THR A 140 10.28 10.30 -6.61
N ASN A 141 10.42 10.44 -5.29
CA ASN A 141 9.62 9.72 -4.30
C ASN A 141 8.12 10.04 -4.41
N ALA A 142 7.75 11.30 -4.64
CA ALA A 142 6.35 11.67 -4.85
C ALA A 142 5.79 11.06 -6.14
N PHE A 143 6.55 11.11 -7.25
CA PHE A 143 6.14 10.51 -8.52
C PHE A 143 6.00 8.98 -8.40
N THR A 144 6.97 8.30 -7.78
CA THR A 144 6.89 6.86 -7.58
C THR A 144 5.72 6.48 -6.67
N ALA A 145 5.41 7.27 -5.63
CA ALA A 145 4.24 7.05 -4.78
C ALA A 145 2.91 7.24 -5.52
N ILE A 146 2.79 8.26 -6.38
CA ILE A 146 1.60 8.47 -7.21
C ILE A 146 1.45 7.31 -8.21
N TYR A 147 2.52 6.97 -8.93
CA TYR A 147 2.51 5.86 -9.88
C TYR A 147 2.14 4.53 -9.22
N ALA A 148 2.76 4.24 -8.07
CA ALA A 148 2.45 3.11 -7.21
C ALA A 148 0.96 3.04 -6.85
N SER A 149 0.39 4.16 -6.40
CA SER A 149 -1.01 4.22 -6.00
C SER A 149 -1.95 3.89 -7.17
N VAL A 150 -1.70 4.45 -8.36
CA VAL A 150 -2.51 4.17 -9.56
C VAL A 150 -2.50 2.68 -9.89
N VAL A 151 -1.33 2.04 -9.83
CA VAL A 151 -1.18 0.61 -10.09
C VAL A 151 -1.93 -0.21 -9.03
N VAL A 152 -1.73 0.07 -7.73
CA VAL A 152 -2.44 -0.63 -6.65
C VAL A 152 -3.94 -0.56 -6.84
N PHE A 153 -4.49 0.64 -7.02
CA PHE A 153 -5.93 0.83 -7.13
C PHE A 153 -6.52 0.19 -8.38
N ALA A 154 -5.78 0.15 -9.50
CA ALA A 154 -6.23 -0.58 -10.68
C ALA A 154 -6.42 -2.08 -10.37
N ILE A 155 -5.49 -2.68 -9.62
CA ILE A 155 -5.57 -4.12 -9.32
C ILE A 155 -6.58 -4.40 -8.20
N LEU A 156 -6.67 -3.55 -7.17
CA LEU A 156 -7.73 -3.65 -6.13
C LEU A 156 -9.12 -3.50 -6.74
N GLY A 157 -9.31 -2.53 -7.66
CA GLY A 157 -10.56 -2.35 -8.39
C GLY A 157 -10.93 -3.57 -9.23
N PHE A 158 -9.95 -4.19 -9.91
CA PHE A 158 -10.16 -5.43 -10.64
C PHE A 158 -10.57 -6.60 -9.72
N LYS A 159 -9.95 -6.74 -8.54
CA LYS A 159 -10.30 -7.77 -7.54
C LYS A 159 -11.70 -7.55 -6.96
N ALA A 160 -12.05 -6.31 -6.62
CA ALA A 160 -13.38 -5.96 -6.14
C ALA A 160 -14.45 -6.28 -7.20
N MET A 161 -14.20 -5.93 -8.47
CA MET A 161 -15.10 -6.28 -9.57
C MET A 161 -15.23 -7.79 -9.75
N THR A 162 -14.11 -8.52 -9.71
CA THR A 162 -14.11 -10.00 -9.84
C THR A 162 -14.89 -10.66 -8.71
N ASN A 163 -14.81 -10.14 -7.48
CA ASN A 163 -15.57 -10.67 -6.35
C ASN A 163 -17.06 -10.31 -6.46
N PHE A 164 -17.38 -9.09 -6.90
CA PHE A 164 -18.74 -8.67 -7.20
C PHE A 164 -19.39 -9.58 -8.25
N ASP A 165 -18.69 -9.88 -9.34
CA ASP A 165 -19.18 -10.78 -10.40
C ASP A 165 -19.44 -12.19 -9.86
N LYS A 166 -18.56 -12.72 -8.99
CA LYS A 166 -18.76 -14.04 -8.36
C LYS A 166 -19.99 -14.06 -7.46
N CYS A 167 -20.19 -13.01 -6.66
CA CYS A 167 -21.38 -12.85 -5.83
C CYS A 167 -22.65 -12.85 -6.71
N LEU A 168 -22.64 -12.06 -7.78
CA LEU A 168 -23.79 -11.94 -8.68
C LEU A 168 -24.12 -13.27 -9.38
N VAL A 169 -23.11 -13.97 -9.87
CA VAL A 169 -23.28 -15.30 -10.50
C VAL A 169 -23.83 -16.31 -9.50
N ASN A 170 -23.33 -16.31 -8.26
CA ASN A 170 -23.81 -17.20 -7.21
C ASN A 170 -25.30 -16.96 -6.89
N ASN A 171 -25.71 -15.69 -6.77
CA ASN A 171 -27.11 -15.33 -6.55
C ASN A 171 -28.01 -15.70 -7.73
N LYS A 172 -27.56 -15.44 -8.97
CA LYS A 172 -28.30 -15.85 -10.18
C LYS A 172 -28.48 -17.37 -10.23
N MET A 173 -27.46 -18.14 -9.87
CA MET A 173 -27.52 -19.60 -9.80
C MET A 173 -28.52 -20.08 -8.75
N LYS A 174 -28.52 -19.48 -7.55
CA LYS A 174 -29.51 -19.79 -6.50
C LYS A 174 -30.94 -19.51 -6.98
N LEU A 175 -31.20 -18.35 -7.59
CA LEU A 175 -32.52 -18.01 -8.13
C LEU A 175 -32.96 -18.93 -9.27
N PHE A 176 -32.04 -19.33 -10.14
CA PHE A 176 -32.32 -20.31 -11.20
C PHE A 176 -32.70 -21.68 -10.63
N GLN A 177 -32.01 -22.15 -9.58
CA GLN A 177 -32.33 -23.42 -8.91
C GLN A 177 -33.74 -23.42 -8.28
N HIS A 178 -34.22 -22.26 -7.83
CA HIS A 178 -35.58 -22.09 -7.32
C HIS A 178 -36.63 -21.80 -8.42
N ASN A 179 -36.28 -21.96 -9.70
CA ASN A 179 -37.13 -21.68 -10.87
C ASN A 179 -37.66 -20.23 -10.93
N LEU A 180 -36.99 -19.27 -10.27
CA LEU A 180 -37.34 -17.85 -10.31
C LEU A 180 -36.71 -17.12 -11.50
N LEU A 181 -35.66 -17.71 -12.09
CA LEU A 181 -35.04 -17.23 -13.32
C LEU A 181 -35.17 -18.29 -14.43
N PRO A 182 -35.36 -17.87 -15.69
CA PRO A 182 -35.46 -18.79 -16.83
C PRO A 182 -34.11 -19.42 -17.20
N ASN A 183 -33.00 -18.73 -16.92
CA ASN A 183 -31.64 -19.21 -17.14
C ASN A 183 -30.65 -18.52 -16.16
N ALA A 184 -29.48 -19.14 -15.98
CA ALA A 184 -28.42 -18.59 -15.12
C ALA A 184 -27.63 -17.44 -15.77
N SER A 185 -27.70 -17.30 -17.10
CA SER A 185 -26.99 -16.29 -17.89
C SER A 185 -27.83 -15.04 -18.20
N VAL A 186 -28.87 -14.78 -17.40
CA VAL A 186 -29.78 -13.65 -17.60
C VAL A 186 -29.04 -12.30 -17.42
N SER A 187 -29.46 -11.27 -18.17
CA SER A 187 -28.88 -9.93 -18.05
C SER A 187 -29.11 -9.36 -16.64
N THR A 188 -28.21 -8.47 -16.21
CA THR A 188 -28.26 -7.90 -14.85
C THR A 188 -29.56 -7.14 -14.59
N ASP A 189 -30.13 -6.48 -15.61
CA ASP A 189 -31.41 -5.76 -15.49
C ASP A 189 -32.59 -6.67 -15.14
N ILE A 190 -32.61 -7.89 -15.69
CA ILE A 190 -33.67 -8.88 -15.42
C ILE A 190 -33.50 -9.43 -14.00
N TYR A 191 -32.26 -9.62 -13.55
CA TYR A 191 -31.98 -10.00 -12.17
C TYR A 191 -32.43 -8.93 -11.17
N GLU A 192 -32.11 -7.66 -11.40
CA GLU A 192 -32.47 -6.56 -10.51
C GLU A 192 -33.99 -6.37 -10.40
N SER A 193 -34.70 -6.44 -11.53
CA SER A 193 -36.17 -6.36 -11.55
C SER A 193 -36.83 -7.54 -10.83
N THR A 194 -36.30 -8.76 -10.99
CA THR A 194 -36.79 -9.95 -10.29
C THR A 194 -36.53 -9.85 -8.78
N LEU A 195 -35.34 -9.39 -8.38
CA LEU A 195 -34.98 -9.18 -6.98
C LEU A 195 -35.85 -8.10 -6.32
N ALA A 196 -36.16 -7.01 -7.04
CA ALA A 196 -37.05 -5.96 -6.57
C ALA A 196 -38.50 -6.45 -6.37
N ASN A 197 -38.98 -7.34 -7.23
CA ASN A 197 -40.31 -7.95 -7.07
C ASN A 197 -40.34 -8.94 -5.89
N LEU A 198 -39.27 -9.73 -5.71
CA LEU A 198 -39.14 -10.69 -4.60
C LEU A 198 -39.05 -10.00 -3.23
N THR A 199 -38.33 -8.88 -3.13
CA THR A 199 -38.26 -8.07 -1.90
C THR A 199 -39.61 -7.42 -1.59
N ALA A 200 -40.36 -6.98 -2.60
CA ALA A 200 -41.71 -6.44 -2.41
C ALA A 200 -42.71 -7.48 -1.87
N ILE A 201 -42.50 -8.77 -2.17
CA ILE A 201 -43.37 -9.88 -1.74
C ILE A 201 -42.86 -10.52 -0.42
N ASN A 202 -41.77 -10.03 0.18
CA ASN A 202 -41.08 -10.64 1.34
C ASN A 202 -40.68 -12.11 1.12
N ALA A 203 -40.56 -12.56 -0.13
CA ALA A 203 -40.19 -13.94 -0.48
C ALA A 203 -38.68 -14.21 -0.32
N THR A 204 -37.88 -13.19 -0.02
CA THR A 204 -36.42 -13.29 0.18
C THR A 204 -36.02 -14.02 1.46
N MET A 205 -36.95 -14.28 2.39
CA MET A 205 -36.62 -14.93 3.67
C MET A 205 -36.31 -16.44 3.55
N ASP A 206 -36.71 -17.09 2.45
CA ASP A 206 -36.49 -18.52 2.23
C ASP A 206 -35.25 -18.81 1.35
N ILE A 207 -34.68 -17.78 0.70
CA ILE A 207 -33.55 -17.92 -0.23
C ILE A 207 -32.38 -17.10 0.32
N ASP A 208 -31.33 -17.79 0.76
CA ASP A 208 -30.09 -17.20 1.26
C ASP A 208 -29.33 -16.46 0.15
N LEU A 209 -29.69 -15.20 -0.11
CA LEU A 209 -29.07 -14.34 -1.11
C LEU A 209 -28.07 -13.40 -0.43
N GLU A 210 -26.85 -13.33 -0.95
CA GLU A 210 -25.84 -12.38 -0.47
C GLU A 210 -26.08 -10.99 -1.07
N THR A 211 -25.81 -9.92 -0.32
CA THR A 211 -25.85 -8.56 -0.85
C THR A 211 -24.59 -8.28 -1.65
N CYS A 212 -24.70 -8.27 -2.99
CA CYS A 212 -23.60 -7.91 -3.86
C CYS A 212 -23.55 -6.38 -4.01
N ASP A 213 -22.74 -5.71 -3.20
CA ASP A 213 -22.44 -4.28 -3.34
C ASP A 213 -20.95 -4.07 -3.61
N LEU A 214 -20.64 -3.32 -4.67
CA LEU A 214 -19.26 -3.00 -5.05
C LEU A 214 -18.55 -2.21 -3.96
N SER A 215 -19.26 -1.33 -3.23
CA SER A 215 -18.67 -0.56 -2.14
C SER A 215 -18.23 -1.48 -0.99
N GLN A 216 -19.04 -2.50 -0.69
CA GLN A 216 -18.74 -3.52 0.31
C GLN A 216 -17.57 -4.42 -0.12
N GLN A 217 -17.50 -4.79 -1.41
CA GLN A 217 -16.38 -5.55 -1.95
C GLN A 217 -15.06 -4.77 -1.91
N LEU A 218 -15.10 -3.46 -2.16
CA LEU A 218 -13.92 -2.60 -2.06
C LEU A 218 -13.40 -2.50 -0.61
N ASN A 219 -14.28 -2.59 0.39
CA ASN A 219 -13.93 -2.59 1.81
C ASN A 219 -13.38 -3.93 2.31
N GLN A 220 -13.57 -5.02 1.55
CA GLN A 220 -13.14 -6.38 1.89
C GLN A 220 -11.80 -6.78 1.25
N VAL A 221 -11.30 -5.97 0.32
CA VAL A 221 -9.98 -6.14 -0.32
C VAL A 221 -8.97 -5.26 0.40
#